data_AF-A0A7X7J7Q2-F1
#
_entry.id   AF-A0A7X7J7Q2-F1
#
_cell.length_a   1.000
_cell.length_b   1.000
_cell.length_c   1.000
_cell.angle_alpha   90.00
_cell.angle_beta   90.00
_cell.angle_gamma   90.00
#
_symmetry.space_group_name_H-M   'P 1'
#
loop_
_entity.id
_entity.type
_entity.pdbx_description
1 polymer ?
#
loop_
_entity_poly.entity_id
_entity_poly.type
_entity_poly.pdbx_seq_one_letter_code
_entity_poly.pdbx_strand_id
1 'polypeptide(L)'
;MRSEGQTLTIVGVDKAGIVPGTGKQDAWFIPFKLSRKPDEVWEKKFAEAQGMDRDLMKRKAQIIEDVIRVEVLEADDIQRVLEVIKRQVAEANALCEKDYQKKMRVREELETLQARQDSVTQKIREAADRLNF
;
A
#
# COMPACT_ATOMS: atom_id res chain seq x y z
N MET A 1 2.53 -5.95 -16.33
CA MET A 1 1.93 -6.88 -15.35
C MET A 1 2.10 -6.25 -13.98
N ARG A 2 1.00 -5.92 -13.30
CA ARG A 2 1.02 -5.21 -12.00
C ARG A 2 1.30 -6.22 -10.90
N SER A 3 2.25 -5.89 -10.03
CA SER A 3 2.79 -6.71 -8.96
C SER A 3 1.68 -7.35 -8.13
N GLU A 4 1.60 -8.68 -8.20
CA GLU A 4 0.90 -9.54 -7.25
C GLU A 4 1.32 -9.16 -5.82
N GLY A 5 0.41 -9.33 -4.85
CA GLY A 5 0.46 -8.87 -3.44
C GLY A 5 1.74 -9.19 -2.65
N GLN A 6 2.88 -8.67 -3.10
CA GLN A 6 4.17 -8.91 -2.51
C GLN A 6 4.32 -7.95 -1.33
N THR A 7 4.37 -8.53 -0.14
CA THR A 7 4.53 -7.81 1.12
C THR A 7 5.88 -7.10 1.16
N LEU A 8 5.86 -5.80 1.47
CA LEU A 8 7.08 -5.04 1.76
C LEU A 8 7.47 -5.20 3.23
N THR A 9 8.76 -5.39 3.49
CA THR A 9 9.30 -5.52 4.85
C THR A 9 10.54 -4.66 5.03
N ILE A 10 10.80 -4.23 6.26
CA ILE A 10 12.05 -3.54 6.60
C ILE A 10 13.14 -4.60 6.78
N VAL A 11 14.21 -4.51 5.99
CA VAL A 11 15.33 -5.47 6.01
C VAL A 11 16.53 -4.97 6.82
N GLY A 12 16.57 -3.68 7.14
CA GLY A 12 17.62 -3.12 7.99
C GLY A 12 17.63 -1.60 8.01
N VAL A 13 18.68 -1.05 8.60
CA VAL A 13 18.99 0.39 8.62
C VAL A 13 20.27 0.61 7.84
N ASP A 14 20.25 1.54 6.89
CA ASP A 14 21.46 1.94 6.17
C ASP A 14 22.27 2.95 6.99
N LYS A 15 23.22 2.44 7.77
CA LYS A 15 24.04 3.27 8.66
C LYS A 15 24.87 4.32 7.92
N ALA A 16 25.26 4.06 6.68
CA ALA A 16 26.05 4.99 5.88
C ALA A 16 25.20 6.17 5.36
N GLY A 17 23.89 5.98 5.26
CA GLY A 17 22.93 6.99 4.82
C GLY A 17 22.33 7.85 5.93
N ILE A 18 22.83 7.74 7.17
CA ILE A 18 22.39 8.60 8.29
C ILE A 18 22.97 9.99 8.07
N VAL A 19 22.11 11.00 7.98
CA VAL A 19 22.50 12.40 7.70
C VAL A 19 21.78 13.36 8.63
N PRO A 20 22.31 14.57 8.88
CA PRO A 20 21.62 15.58 9.67
C PRO A 20 20.25 15.95 9.09
N GLY A 21 19.30 16.20 9.99
CA GLY A 21 17.95 16.66 9.71
C GLY A 21 17.90 18.09 9.18
N THR A 22 16.74 18.54 8.73
CA THR A 22 16.58 19.88 8.11
C THR A 22 15.99 20.93 9.04
N GLY A 23 15.37 20.53 10.16
CA GLY A 23 14.49 21.42 10.92
C GLY A 23 14.96 21.85 12.31
N LYS A 24 15.84 21.10 12.98
CA LYS A 24 16.24 21.36 14.37
C LYS A 24 17.72 21.00 14.58
N GLN A 25 18.38 21.68 15.53
CA GLN A 25 19.60 21.15 16.13
C GLN A 25 19.29 19.74 16.66
N ASP A 26 20.22 18.81 16.43
CA ASP A 26 20.16 17.42 16.90
C ASP A 26 19.10 16.53 16.21
N ALA A 27 18.61 16.94 15.04
CA ALA A 27 17.82 16.09 14.16
C ALA A 27 18.70 15.26 13.22
N TRP A 28 18.28 14.04 12.93
CA TRP A 28 18.93 13.08 12.03
C TRP A 28 17.89 12.36 11.18
N PHE A 29 18.20 12.13 9.90
CA PHE A 29 17.44 11.22 9.07
C PHE A 29 17.99 9.81 9.20
N ILE A 30 17.16 8.88 9.66
CA ILE A 30 17.48 7.46 9.71
C ILE A 30 16.84 6.77 8.49
N PRO A 31 17.63 6.15 7.60
CA PRO A 31 17.13 5.39 6.46
C PRO A 31 16.83 3.94 6.83
N PHE A 32 15.55 3.56 6.77
CA PHE A 32 15.10 2.18 6.90
C PHE A 32 14.96 1.55 5.51
N LYS A 33 15.76 0.52 5.24
CA LYS A 33 15.77 -0.17 3.95
C LYS A 33 14.60 -1.14 3.84
N LEU A 34 13.87 -1.05 2.74
CA LEU A 34 12.80 -1.97 2.37
C LEU A 34 13.35 -3.16 1.59
N SER A 35 12.58 -4.25 1.56
CA SER A 35 12.92 -5.46 0.80
C SER A 35 13.01 -5.22 -0.72
N ARG A 36 12.41 -4.13 -1.21
CA ARG A 36 12.40 -3.69 -2.61
C ARG A 36 11.79 -2.28 -2.71
N LYS A 37 11.92 -1.66 -3.88
CA LYS A 37 11.28 -0.38 -4.19
C LYS A 37 9.74 -0.54 -4.19
N PRO A 38 9.00 0.27 -3.41
CA PRO A 38 7.55 0.32 -3.46
C PRO A 38 7.06 0.91 -4.79
N ASP A 39 5.84 0.55 -5.17
CA ASP A 39 5.14 1.22 -6.26
C ASP A 39 4.29 2.39 -5.74
N GLU A 40 3.81 3.23 -6.66
CA GLU A 40 2.99 4.40 -6.32
C GLU A 40 1.72 4.06 -5.55
N VAL A 41 1.18 2.85 -5.73
CA VAL A 41 -0.03 2.41 -5.03
C VAL A 41 0.30 2.17 -3.56
N TRP A 42 1.39 1.44 -3.32
CA TRP A 42 1.85 1.18 -1.97
C TRP A 42 2.28 2.46 -1.25
N GLU A 43 3.00 3.37 -1.92
CA GLU A 43 3.38 4.67 -1.33
C GLU A 43 2.16 5.47 -0.85
N LYS A 44 1.07 5.48 -1.62
CA LYS A 44 -0.20 6.09 -1.22
C LYS A 44 -0.81 5.42 0.00
N LYS A 45 -0.76 4.09 0.08
CA LYS A 45 -1.26 3.34 1.25
C LYS A 45 -0.41 3.52 2.49
N PHE A 46 0.90 3.67 2.32
CA PHE A 46 1.79 4.03 3.40
C PHE A 46 1.44 5.41 3.94
N ALA A 47 1.27 6.42 3.08
CA ALA A 47 0.83 7.75 3.50
C ALA A 47 -0.55 7.73 4.22
N GLU A 48 -1.49 6.88 3.77
CA GLU A 48 -2.76 6.65 4.45
C GLU A 48 -2.56 6.07 5.86
N ALA A 49 -1.73 5.02 5.99
CA ALA A 49 -1.38 4.42 7.28
C ALA A 49 -0.72 5.43 8.24
N GLN A 50 0.18 6.28 7.73
CA GLN A 50 0.80 7.35 8.53
C GLN A 50 -0.23 8.37 9.05
N GLY A 51 -1.27 8.67 8.26
CA GLY A 51 -2.33 9.59 8.67
C GLY A 51 -3.32 8.99 9.67
N MET A 52 -3.45 7.67 9.72
CA MET A 52 -4.31 6.94 10.67
C MET A 52 -3.63 6.75 12.03
N ASP A 53 -2.31 6.68 12.05
CA ASP A 53 -1.54 6.48 13.28
C ASP A 53 -1.63 7.72 14.19
N ARG A 54 -2.26 7.54 15.36
CA ARG A 54 -2.40 8.58 16.38
C ARG A 54 -1.19 8.68 17.31
N ASP A 55 -0.20 7.77 17.18
CA ASP A 55 1.03 7.89 17.95
C ASP A 55 1.75 9.20 17.62
N LEU A 56 2.14 9.93 18.66
CA LEU A 56 2.62 11.32 18.72
C LEU A 56 3.84 11.67 17.84
N MET A 57 4.36 10.72 17.09
CA MET A 57 5.49 10.92 16.20
C MET A 57 4.97 11.52 14.88
N LYS A 58 4.64 12.83 14.86
CA LYS A 58 4.41 13.63 13.63
C LYS A 58 5.71 13.77 12.80
N ARG A 59 6.40 12.65 12.57
CA ARG A 59 7.68 12.60 11.90
C ARG A 59 7.39 12.50 10.42
N LYS A 60 8.05 13.36 9.64
CA LYS A 60 8.06 13.22 8.19
C LYS A 60 8.84 11.95 7.87
N ALA A 61 8.13 10.87 7.56
CA ALA A 61 8.73 9.78 6.81
C ALA A 61 8.66 10.15 5.31
N GLN A 62 9.74 9.91 4.60
CA GLN A 62 9.84 10.13 3.17
C GLN A 62 10.30 8.83 2.53
N ILE A 63 9.62 8.43 1.46
CA ILE A 63 10.03 7.28 0.67
C ILE A 63 10.93 7.80 -0.45
N ILE A 64 12.12 7.23 -0.56
CA ILE A 64 13.08 7.50 -1.63
C ILE A 64 13.60 6.14 -2.09
N GLU A 65 13.24 5.74 -3.31
CA GLU A 65 13.55 4.41 -3.84
C GLU A 65 13.09 3.30 -2.89
N ASP A 66 13.98 2.39 -2.48
CA ASP A 66 13.70 1.31 -1.53
C ASP A 66 13.96 1.71 -0.07
N VAL A 67 13.96 3.00 0.25
CA VAL A 67 14.28 3.51 1.59
C VAL A 67 13.16 4.38 2.15
N ILE A 68 12.77 4.13 3.40
CA ILE A 68 11.97 5.04 4.21
C ILE A 68 12.92 5.86 5.08
N ARG A 69 13.07 7.15 4.80
CA ARG A 69 13.83 8.09 5.63
C ARG A 69 12.90 8.69 6.69
N VAL A 70 13.31 8.63 7.94
CA VAL A 70 12.54 9.20 9.06
C VAL A 70 13.41 10.19 9.80
N GLU A 71 12.89 11.40 10.00
CA GLU A 71 13.54 12.40 10.86
C GLU A 71 13.35 12.01 12.33
N VAL A 72 14.44 11.93 13.08
CA VAL A 72 14.49 11.67 14.52
C VAL A 72 15.35 12.71 15.21
N LEU A 73 15.15 12.92 16.50
CA LEU A 73 15.96 13.74 17.40
C LEU A 73 16.85 12.83 18.26
N GLU A 74 17.94 13.37 18.80
CA GLU A 74 18.86 12.62 19.67
C GLU A 74 18.18 11.96 20.88
N ALA A 75 17.21 12.63 21.50
CA ALA A 75 16.48 12.12 22.66
C ALA A 75 15.49 10.98 22.32
N ASP A 76 15.34 10.63 21.05
CA ASP A 76 14.35 9.65 20.63
C ASP A 76 14.82 8.22 20.80
N ASP A 77 13.88 7.39 21.25
CA ASP A 77 14.05 5.95 21.23
C ASP A 77 13.93 5.43 19.78
N ILE A 78 15.08 5.17 19.16
CA ILE A 78 15.17 4.63 17.79
C ILE A 78 14.46 3.27 17.68
N GLN A 79 14.43 2.46 18.75
CA GLN A 79 13.75 1.18 18.74
C GLN A 79 12.23 1.40 18.64
N ARG A 80 11.70 2.34 19.41
CA ARG A 80 10.28 2.75 19.31
C ARG A 80 9.96 3.33 17.93
N VAL A 81 10.87 4.13 17.34
CA VAL A 81 10.72 4.63 15.96
C VAL A 81 10.62 3.46 14.98
N LEU A 82 11.52 2.48 15.07
CA LEU A 82 11.49 1.30 14.21
C LEU A 82 10.18 0.52 14.35
N GLU A 83 9.67 0.33 15.56
CA GLU A 83 8.39 -0.35 15.81
C GLU A 83 7.22 0.37 15.15
N VAL A 84 7.17 1.71 15.25
CA VAL A 84 6.14 2.53 14.58
C VAL A 84 6.22 2.35 13.06
N ILE A 85 7.42 2.44 12.46
CA ILE A 85 7.56 2.28 11.01
C ILE A 85 7.19 0.85 10.58
N LYS A 86 7.56 -0.18 11.36
CA LYS A 86 7.13 -1.56 11.08
C LYS A 86 5.62 -1.71 11.07
N ARG A 87 4.93 -1.08 12.03
CA ARG A 87 3.46 -1.06 12.07
C ARG A 87 2.86 -0.37 10.86
N GLN A 88 3.39 0.80 10.48
CA GLN A 88 2.92 1.54 9.30
C GLN A 88 3.15 0.76 7.99
N VAL A 89 4.29 0.08 7.85
CA VAL A 89 4.58 -0.82 6.72
C VAL A 89 3.57 -1.98 6.69
N ALA A 90 3.28 -2.58 7.84
CA ALA A 90 2.30 -3.67 7.94
C ALA A 90 0.88 -3.21 7.59
N GLU A 91 0.45 -2.03 8.04
CA GLU A 91 -0.83 -1.44 7.66
C GLU A 91 -0.92 -1.13 6.17
N ALA A 92 0.13 -0.55 5.58
CA ALA A 92 0.18 -0.28 4.15
C ALA A 92 0.01 -1.58 3.33
N ASN A 93 0.70 -2.66 3.73
CA ASN A 93 0.55 -3.97 3.12
C ASN A 93 -0.89 -4.49 3.25
N ALA A 94 -1.50 -4.36 4.43
CA ALA A 94 -2.88 -4.80 4.67
C ALA A 94 -3.90 -4.02 3.83
N LEU A 95 -3.70 -2.71 3.66
CA LEU A 95 -4.53 -1.86 2.81
C LEU A 95 -4.41 -2.25 1.33
N CYS A 96 -3.19 -2.52 0.85
CA CYS A 96 -2.95 -3.01 -0.50
C CYS A 96 -3.65 -4.36 -0.74
N GLU A 97 -3.52 -5.29 0.19
CA GLU A 97 -4.16 -6.60 0.10
C GLU A 97 -5.69 -6.48 0.09
N LYS A 98 -6.26 -5.66 0.96
CA LYS A 98 -7.70 -5.40 0.99
C LYS A 98 -8.22 -4.84 -0.34
N ASP A 99 -7.50 -3.90 -0.94
CA ASP A 99 -7.85 -3.33 -2.24
C ASP A 99 -7.74 -4.35 -3.37
N TYR A 100 -6.73 -5.23 -3.32
CA TYR A 100 -6.58 -6.32 -4.27
C TYR A 100 -7.76 -7.31 -4.17
N GLN A 101 -8.08 -7.76 -2.96
CA GLN A 101 -9.21 -8.65 -2.70
C GLN A 101 -10.54 -8.03 -3.16
N LYS A 102 -10.73 -6.72 -2.94
CA LYS A 102 -11.92 -6.00 -3.43
C LYS A 102 -12.00 -6.01 -4.96
N LYS A 103 -10.87 -5.79 -5.66
CA LYS A 103 -10.82 -5.84 -7.12
C LYS A 103 -11.15 -7.22 -7.66
N MET A 104 -10.66 -8.28 -7.03
CA MET A 104 -10.96 -9.65 -7.41
C MET A 104 -12.46 -9.96 -7.29
N ARG A 105 -13.09 -9.60 -6.16
CA ARG A 105 -14.54 -9.77 -5.98
C ARG A 105 -15.37 -9.02 -7.03
N VAL A 106 -15.02 -7.76 -7.29
CA VAL A 106 -15.72 -6.96 -8.32
C VAL A 106 -15.58 -7.59 -9.71
N ARG A 107 -14.42 -8.18 -10.01
CA ARG A 107 -14.21 -8.87 -11.29
C ARG A 107 -15.07 -10.13 -11.40
N GLU A 108 -15.14 -10.95 -10.35
CA GLU A 108 -15.99 -12.15 -10.31
C GLU A 108 -17.48 -11.80 -10.46
N GLU A 109 -17.92 -10.72 -9.80
CA GLU A 109 -19.29 -10.20 -9.92
C GLU A 109 -19.59 -9.73 -11.36
N LEU A 110 -18.66 -9.02 -12.00
CA LEU A 110 -18.80 -8.57 -13.39
C LEU A 110 -18.88 -9.74 -14.36
N GLU A 111 -18.02 -10.76 -14.21
CA GLU A 111 -18.04 -11.96 -15.04
C GLU A 111 -19.39 -12.72 -14.89
N THR A 112 -19.92 -12.79 -13.67
CA THR A 112 -21.23 -13.40 -13.39
C THR A 112 -22.38 -12.61 -14.03
N LEU A 113 -22.38 -11.28 -13.92
CA LEU A 113 -23.39 -10.43 -14.52
C LEU A 113 -23.36 -10.50 -16.04
N GLN A 114 -22.17 -10.55 -16.63
CA GLN A 114 -22.00 -10.66 -18.08
C GLN A 114 -22.52 -12.01 -18.61
N ALA A 115 -22.18 -13.12 -17.94
CA ALA A 115 -22.72 -14.44 -18.30
C ALA A 115 -24.26 -14.48 -18.19
N ARG A 116 -24.83 -13.81 -17.17
CA ARG A 116 -26.29 -13.70 -17.02
C ARG A 116 -26.91 -12.86 -18.13
N GLN A 117 -26.29 -11.74 -18.49
CA GLN A 117 -26.74 -10.89 -19.59
C GLN A 117 -26.78 -11.68 -20.91
N ASP A 118 -25.70 -12.39 -21.23
CA ASP A 118 -25.61 -13.21 -22.44
C ASP A 118 -26.70 -14.29 -22.49
N SER A 119 -26.94 -14.97 -21.35
CA SER A 119 -28.03 -15.96 -21.23
C SER A 119 -29.41 -15.35 -21.46
N VAL A 120 -29.69 -14.17 -20.91
CA VAL A 120 -30.97 -13.48 -21.12
C VAL A 120 -31.11 -13.03 -22.57
N THR A 121 -30.06 -12.46 -23.16
CA THR A 121 -30.06 -12.06 -24.57
C THR A 121 -30.30 -13.25 -25.50
N GLN A 122 -29.70 -14.41 -25.23
CA GLN A 122 -29.95 -15.64 -25.98
C GLN A 122 -31.42 -16.07 -25.88
N LYS A 123 -32.01 -16.09 -24.68
CA LYS A 123 -33.43 -16.43 -24.49
C LYS A 123 -34.37 -15.47 -25.24
N ILE A 124 -34.04 -14.17 -25.27
CA ILE A 124 -34.81 -13.18 -26.02
C ILE A 124 -34.73 -13.46 -27.53
N ARG A 125 -33.54 -13.76 -28.07
CA ARG A 125 -33.37 -14.14 -29.48
C ARG A 125 -34.19 -15.39 -29.83
N GLU A 126 -34.07 -16.44 -29.02
CA GLU A 126 -34.85 -17.68 -29.21
C GLU A 126 -36.36 -17.43 -29.15
N ALA A 127 -36.83 -16.55 -28.26
CA ALA A 127 -38.24 -16.17 -28.20
C ALA A 127 -38.68 -15.35 -29.41
N ALA A 128 -37.85 -14.43 -29.90
CA ALA A 128 -38.12 -13.66 -31.11
C ALA A 128 -38.19 -14.56 -32.37
N ASP A 129 -37.27 -15.52 -32.50
CA ASP A 129 -37.26 -16.49 -33.60
C ASP A 129 -38.52 -17.36 -33.62
N ARG A 130 -39.11 -17.64 -32.45
CA ARG A 130 -40.39 -18.36 -32.33
C ARG A 130 -41.62 -17.50 -32.65
N LEU A 131 -41.49 -16.18 -32.60
CA LEU A 131 -42.57 -15.22 -32.91
C LEU A 131 -42.56 -14.79 -34.37
N ASN A 132 -41.46 -14.98 -35.09
CA ASN A 132 -41.42 -14.81 -36.53
C ASN A 132 -42.24 -15.93 -37.20
N PHE A 133 -43.32 -15.52 -37.88
CA PHE A 133 -44.09 -16.31 -38.83
C PHE A 133 -43.27 -16.66 -40.07
#